data_AF-A0A1Q7ZCI8-F1
#
_entry.id   AF-A0A1Q7ZCI8-F1
#
_cell.length_a   1.000
_cell.length_b   1.000
_cell.length_c   1.000
_cell.angle_alpha   90.00
_cell.angle_beta   90.00
_cell.angle_gamma   90.00
#
_symmetry.space_group_name_H-M   'P 1'
#
loop_
_entity.id
_entity.type
_entity.pdbx_description
1 polymer ?
#
loop_
_entity_poly.entity_id
_entity_poly.type
_entity_poly.pdbx_seq_one_letter_code
_entity_poly.pdbx_strand_id
1 'polypeptide(L)'
;MHWPSTPVEHLAAFQPSFCPRRECPEHRRTSPGYRFFRHGVYASRRRFRVPRFLCLTCRHTFSRQSFAVSYYRKRPELMHPVAAGLVAGSAHRQIARSLGCAPSTVTRLAARLGRHAMLLLARALGELEGCVEEPFVLDHFETFEFTQDYPFGVATAVGSGSWFVYGLDPVRACGAGSTVRRLHAPRPRGLASSRATGPGAGHPRRRASRL
;
A
#
# COMPACT_ATOMS: atom_id res chain seq x y z
N MET A 1 -23.72 3.35 14.08
CA MET A 1 -22.77 2.72 13.15
C MET A 1 -22.30 1.39 13.73
N HIS A 2 -22.59 0.26 13.07
CA HIS A 2 -22.09 -1.04 13.53
C HIS A 2 -20.81 -1.39 12.76
N TRP A 3 -19.67 -0.97 13.29
CA TRP A 3 -18.39 -1.34 12.71
C TRP A 3 -18.11 -2.84 12.94
N PRO A 4 -17.72 -3.60 11.91
CA PRO A 4 -17.34 -4.99 12.10
C PRO A 4 -16.07 -5.04 12.94
N SER A 5 -16.19 -5.49 14.19
CA SER A 5 -15.07 -5.71 15.12
C SER A 5 -14.35 -7.03 14.85
N THR A 6 -15.01 -7.96 14.18
CA THR A 6 -14.48 -9.29 13.91
C THR A 6 -13.72 -9.29 12.58
N PRO A 7 -12.42 -9.63 12.58
CA PRO A 7 -11.65 -9.77 11.35
C PRO A 7 -12.31 -10.78 10.41
N VAL A 8 -12.26 -10.53 9.09
CA VAL A 8 -12.87 -11.41 8.07
C VAL A 8 -12.40 -12.86 8.25
N GLU A 9 -11.15 -13.00 8.65
CA GLU A 9 -10.50 -14.22 9.04
C GLU A 9 -11.26 -15.11 10.02
N HIS A 10 -12.05 -14.53 10.92
CA HIS A 10 -12.72 -15.22 12.04
C HIS A 10 -14.24 -15.29 11.86
N LEU A 11 -14.80 -14.67 10.81
CA LEU A 11 -16.24 -14.71 10.54
C LEU A 11 -16.72 -16.15 10.28
N ALA A 12 -17.66 -16.64 11.10
CA ALA A 12 -18.23 -17.97 10.95
C ALA A 12 -18.93 -18.14 9.58
N ALA A 13 -19.78 -17.19 9.21
CA ALA A 13 -20.54 -17.16 7.96
C ALA A 13 -20.06 -16.04 7.04
N PHE A 14 -18.95 -16.26 6.33
CA PHE A 14 -18.45 -15.30 5.34
C PHE A 14 -19.10 -15.51 3.97
N GLN A 15 -19.63 -14.43 3.40
CA GLN A 15 -20.09 -14.37 2.02
C GLN A 15 -19.27 -13.31 1.29
N PRO A 16 -18.56 -13.67 0.20
CA PRO A 16 -17.84 -12.68 -0.60
C PRO A 16 -18.81 -11.68 -1.23
N SER A 17 -18.50 -10.38 -1.15
CA SER A 17 -19.31 -9.33 -1.78
C SER A 17 -18.88 -9.02 -3.22
N PHE A 18 -17.63 -9.32 -3.59
CA PHE A 18 -17.09 -9.05 -4.92
C PHE A 18 -15.99 -10.07 -5.29
N CYS A 19 -15.54 -10.11 -6.55
CA CYS A 19 -14.43 -10.97 -6.94
C CYS A 19 -13.08 -10.32 -6.57
N PRO A 20 -12.14 -11.01 -5.87
CA PRO A 20 -10.86 -10.42 -5.51
C PRO A 20 -9.89 -10.22 -6.70
N ARG A 21 -10.19 -10.81 -7.87
CA ARG A 21 -9.37 -10.66 -9.08
C ARG A 21 -9.65 -9.31 -9.75
N ARG A 22 -8.64 -8.43 -9.81
CA ARG A 22 -8.78 -7.04 -10.26
C ARG A 22 -9.30 -6.88 -11.68
N GLU A 23 -8.98 -7.84 -12.55
CA GLU A 23 -9.39 -7.82 -13.96
C GLU A 23 -10.82 -8.33 -14.18
N CYS A 24 -11.47 -8.88 -13.16
CA CYS A 24 -12.85 -9.36 -13.28
C CYS A 24 -13.85 -8.20 -13.19
N PRO A 25 -14.90 -8.14 -14.03
CA PRO A 25 -15.95 -7.14 -13.91
C PRO A 25 -16.62 -7.10 -12.53
N GLU A 26 -16.78 -8.28 -11.91
CA GLU A 26 -17.34 -8.42 -10.56
C GLU A 26 -16.42 -7.88 -9.44
N HIS A 27 -15.21 -7.43 -9.75
CA HIS A 27 -14.32 -6.81 -8.76
C HIS A 27 -14.77 -5.40 -8.35
N ARG A 28 -15.32 -4.65 -9.30
CA ARG A 28 -15.75 -3.26 -9.11
C ARG A 28 -17.26 -3.12 -8.91
N ARG A 29 -17.97 -4.24 -8.82
CA ARG A 29 -19.42 -4.25 -8.65
C ARG A 29 -19.79 -3.66 -7.29
N THR A 30 -20.67 -2.67 -7.31
CA THR A 30 -21.26 -2.05 -6.12
C THR A 30 -22.69 -2.51 -5.86
N SER A 31 -23.38 -3.03 -6.89
CA SER A 31 -24.74 -3.53 -6.77
C SER A 31 -24.81 -4.93 -6.15
N PRO A 32 -25.86 -5.25 -5.39
CA PRO A 32 -26.09 -6.60 -4.87
C PRO A 32 -26.15 -7.67 -5.99
N GLY A 33 -25.98 -8.94 -5.61
CA GLY A 33 -26.15 -10.09 -6.53
C GLY A 33 -24.86 -10.67 -7.12
N TYR A 34 -23.71 -10.48 -6.46
CA TYR A 34 -22.49 -11.18 -6.84
C TYR A 34 -22.67 -12.71 -6.74
N ARG A 35 -22.42 -13.42 -7.85
CA ARG A 35 -22.62 -14.87 -7.94
C ARG A 35 -21.32 -15.64 -7.74
N PHE A 36 -21.30 -16.51 -6.73
CA PHE A 36 -20.18 -17.38 -6.42
C PHE A 36 -20.65 -18.80 -6.08
N PHE A 37 -19.76 -19.77 -6.22
CA PHE A 37 -19.98 -21.15 -5.81
C PHE A 37 -19.01 -21.54 -4.68
N ARG A 38 -19.47 -22.31 -3.69
CA ARG A 38 -18.60 -22.84 -2.62
C ARG A 38 -17.78 -24.00 -3.15
N HIS A 39 -16.51 -23.73 -3.45
CA HIS A 39 -15.56 -24.65 -4.10
C HIS A 39 -14.74 -25.44 -3.07
N GLY A 40 -15.42 -26.00 -2.06
CA GLY A 40 -14.81 -26.82 -1.02
C GLY A 40 -14.02 -26.04 0.03
N VAL A 41 -13.08 -26.73 0.68
CA VAL A 41 -12.25 -26.21 1.78
C VAL A 41 -10.80 -26.63 1.60
N TYR A 42 -9.87 -25.88 2.20
CA TYR A 42 -8.47 -26.31 2.35
C TYR A 42 -8.00 -26.09 3.79
N ALA A 43 -7.01 -26.87 4.20
CA ALA A 43 -6.32 -26.68 5.47
C ALA A 43 -5.06 -25.84 5.25
N SER A 44 -4.69 -25.06 6.27
CA SER A 44 -3.45 -24.29 6.33
C SER A 44 -2.78 -24.51 7.68
N ARG A 45 -1.46 -24.31 7.78
CA ARG A 45 -0.72 -24.43 9.06
C ARG A 45 -1.32 -23.63 10.22
N ARG A 46 -2.00 -22.52 9.93
CA ARG A 46 -2.61 -21.65 10.94
C ARG A 46 -4.11 -21.92 11.16
N ARG A 47 -4.76 -22.65 10.25
CA ARG A 47 -6.22 -22.87 10.26
C ARG A 47 -6.58 -24.17 9.59
N PHE A 48 -7.32 -25.01 10.32
CA PHE A 48 -7.68 -26.35 9.89
C PHE A 48 -8.72 -26.38 8.75
N ARG A 49 -9.60 -25.36 8.64
CA ARG A 49 -10.64 -25.33 7.60
C ARG A 49 -10.87 -23.92 7.08
N VAL A 50 -10.42 -23.65 5.86
CA VAL A 50 -10.62 -22.38 5.17
C VAL A 50 -11.53 -22.60 3.95
N PRO A 51 -12.73 -21.99 3.90
CA PRO A 51 -13.62 -22.09 2.75
C PRO A 51 -13.00 -21.50 1.49
N ARG A 52 -13.19 -22.20 0.36
CA ARG A 52 -12.87 -21.72 -0.98
C ARG A 52 -14.14 -21.37 -1.73
N PHE A 53 -14.04 -20.36 -2.57
CA PHE A 53 -15.10 -19.86 -3.40
C PHE A 53 -14.61 -19.78 -4.84
N LEU A 54 -15.54 -19.95 -5.76
CA LEU A 54 -15.31 -19.83 -7.19
C LEU A 54 -16.18 -18.71 -7.73
N CYS A 55 -15.58 -17.71 -8.36
CA CYS A 55 -16.33 -16.69 -9.07
C CYS A 55 -17.01 -17.33 -10.29
N LEU A 56 -18.33 -17.15 -10.43
CA LEU A 56 -19.05 -17.71 -11.58
C LEU A 56 -18.81 -16.93 -12.88
N THR A 57 -18.31 -15.70 -12.80
CA THR A 57 -17.99 -14.86 -13.98
C THR A 57 -16.61 -15.16 -14.55
N CYS A 58 -15.54 -15.05 -13.75
CA CYS A 58 -14.16 -15.24 -14.25
C CYS A 58 -13.54 -16.60 -13.91
N ARG A 59 -14.27 -17.49 -13.24
CA ARG A 59 -13.81 -18.83 -12.80
C ARG A 59 -12.57 -18.83 -11.91
N HIS A 60 -12.20 -17.67 -11.36
CA HIS A 60 -11.10 -17.58 -10.39
C HIS A 60 -11.52 -18.19 -9.05
N THR A 61 -10.71 -19.10 -8.52
CA THR A 61 -10.88 -19.63 -7.17
C THR A 61 -10.16 -18.75 -6.16
N PHE A 62 -10.84 -18.40 -5.09
CA PHE A 62 -10.30 -17.60 -4.01
C PHE A 62 -10.79 -18.12 -2.65
N SER A 63 -10.37 -17.49 -1.56
CA SER A 63 -10.82 -17.85 -0.22
C SER A 63 -11.20 -16.62 0.57
N ARG A 64 -11.74 -16.82 1.78
CA ARG A 64 -11.96 -15.73 2.73
C ARG A 64 -10.68 -14.94 3.03
N GLN A 65 -9.51 -15.58 2.97
CA GLN A 65 -8.23 -14.89 3.21
C GLN A 65 -7.95 -13.82 2.16
N SER A 66 -8.49 -13.92 0.94
CA SER A 66 -8.29 -12.92 -0.10
C SER A 66 -8.84 -11.54 0.27
N PHE A 67 -9.75 -11.47 1.24
CA PHE A 67 -10.34 -10.23 1.77
C PHE A 67 -9.69 -9.77 3.08
N ALA A 68 -8.75 -10.54 3.62
CA ALA A 68 -8.08 -10.22 4.86
C ALA A 68 -7.03 -9.13 4.65
N VAL A 69 -6.99 -8.14 5.54
CA VAL A 69 -5.91 -7.14 5.55
C VAL A 69 -4.54 -7.80 5.78
N SER A 70 -4.54 -8.91 6.51
CA SER A 70 -3.38 -9.75 6.81
C SER A 70 -2.96 -10.70 5.67
N TYR A 71 -3.66 -10.69 4.53
CA TYR A 71 -3.37 -11.60 3.42
C TYR A 71 -1.92 -11.49 2.92
N TYR A 72 -1.28 -12.64 2.69
CA TYR A 72 0.14 -12.81 2.37
C TYR A 72 1.14 -12.24 3.40
N ARG A 73 0.71 -11.92 4.62
CA ARG A 73 1.62 -11.45 5.68
C ARG A 73 2.24 -12.63 6.44
N LYS A 74 3.58 -12.67 6.46
CA LYS A 74 4.34 -13.65 7.25
C LYS A 74 4.16 -13.41 8.76
N ARG A 75 4.17 -12.14 9.19
CA ARG A 75 3.99 -11.69 10.58
C ARG A 75 2.75 -10.78 10.74
N PRO A 76 1.52 -11.32 10.69
CA PRO A 76 0.29 -10.53 10.83
C PRO A 76 0.10 -9.93 12.23
N GLU A 77 0.66 -10.56 13.26
CA GLU A 77 0.61 -10.10 14.65
C GLU A 77 1.27 -8.73 14.86
N LEU A 78 2.17 -8.33 13.96
CA LEU A 78 2.80 -7.01 14.00
C LEU A 78 1.88 -5.85 13.62
N MET A 79 0.73 -6.11 12.98
CA MET A 79 -0.11 -5.05 12.42
C MET A 79 -0.67 -4.11 13.49
N HIS A 80 -1.26 -4.66 14.56
CA HIS A 80 -1.83 -3.88 15.65
C HIS A 80 -0.79 -3.06 16.43
N PRO A 81 0.33 -3.63 16.92
CA PRO A 81 1.32 -2.84 17.65
C PRO A 81 2.01 -1.81 16.77
N VAL A 82 2.19 -2.07 15.47
CA VAL A 82 2.69 -1.03 14.54
C VAL A 82 1.67 0.10 14.40
N ALA A 83 0.38 -0.20 14.26
CA ALA A 83 -0.67 0.83 14.20
C ALA A 83 -0.66 1.68 15.48
N ALA A 84 -0.58 1.06 16.66
CA ALA A 84 -0.51 1.76 17.94
C ALA A 84 0.73 2.68 18.02
N GLY A 85 1.90 2.19 17.60
CA GLY A 85 3.12 2.99 17.57
C GLY A 85 3.05 4.18 16.61
N LEU A 86 2.40 4.02 15.45
CA LEU A 86 2.19 5.10 14.49
C LEU A 86 1.25 6.18 15.04
N VAL A 87 0.14 5.77 15.68
CA VAL A 87 -0.81 6.69 16.33
C VAL A 87 -0.15 7.45 17.48
N ALA A 88 0.76 6.81 18.21
CA ALA A 88 1.55 7.44 19.26
C ALA A 88 2.69 8.35 18.73
N GLY A 89 2.83 8.54 17.41
CA GLY A 89 3.87 9.39 16.82
C GLY A 89 5.28 8.79 16.87
N SER A 90 5.43 7.48 17.12
CA SER A 90 6.75 6.85 17.19
C SER A 90 7.42 6.73 15.83
N ALA A 91 8.73 7.00 15.77
CA ALA A 91 9.50 6.80 14.55
C ALA A 91 9.56 5.31 14.18
N HIS A 92 9.59 4.99 12.88
CA HIS A 92 9.59 3.60 12.40
C HIS A 92 10.72 2.75 12.99
N ARG A 93 11.90 3.34 13.23
CA ARG A 93 13.04 2.65 13.86
C ARG A 93 12.79 2.34 15.34
N GLN A 94 12.08 3.20 16.06
CA GLN A 94 11.71 2.95 17.46
C GLN A 94 10.73 1.77 17.52
N ILE A 95 9.65 1.82 16.73
CA ILE A 95 8.68 0.72 16.62
C ILE A 95 9.38 -0.60 16.25
N ALA A 96 10.28 -0.55 15.28
CA ALA A 96 11.02 -1.73 14.82
C ALA A 96 11.89 -2.37 15.91
N ARG A 97 12.60 -1.55 16.70
CA ARG A 97 13.40 -2.00 17.85
C ARG A 97 12.51 -2.65 18.91
N SER A 98 11.42 -2.00 19.30
CA SER A 98 10.50 -2.52 20.32
C SER A 98 9.84 -3.84 19.93
N LEU A 99 9.56 -4.04 18.63
CA LEU A 99 8.88 -5.24 18.12
C LEU A 99 9.82 -6.33 17.57
N GLY A 100 11.14 -6.12 17.68
CA GLY A 100 12.14 -7.07 17.17
C GLY A 100 11.97 -7.36 15.68
N CYS A 101 11.83 -6.32 14.85
CA CYS A 101 11.70 -6.49 13.40
C CYS A 101 12.51 -5.46 12.62
N ALA A 102 12.70 -5.69 11.32
CA ALA A 102 13.41 -4.73 10.47
C ALA A 102 12.60 -3.42 10.29
N PRO A 103 13.22 -2.23 10.28
CA PRO A 103 12.52 -0.96 10.02
C PRO A 103 11.74 -0.94 8.71
N SER A 104 12.25 -1.60 7.66
CA SER A 104 11.54 -1.75 6.39
C SER A 104 10.21 -2.51 6.52
N THR A 105 10.07 -3.39 7.52
CA THR A 105 8.81 -4.07 7.83
C THR A 105 7.79 -3.10 8.38
N VAL A 106 8.20 -2.20 9.28
CA VAL A 106 7.33 -1.13 9.81
C VAL A 106 6.89 -0.21 8.68
N THR A 107 7.80 0.28 7.83
CA THR A 107 7.45 1.14 6.68
C THR A 107 6.42 0.48 5.75
N ARG A 108 6.58 -0.81 5.42
CA ARG A 108 5.62 -1.55 4.59
C ARG A 108 4.26 -1.73 5.27
N LEU A 109 4.25 -1.91 6.60
CA LEU A 109 3.04 -2.01 7.39
C LEU A 109 2.33 -0.66 7.49
N ALA A 110 3.06 0.43 7.74
CA ALA A 110 2.55 1.79 7.75
C ALA A 110 1.83 2.12 6.43
N ALA A 111 2.46 1.85 5.28
CA ALA A 111 1.81 2.08 3.97
C ALA A 111 0.53 1.24 3.77
N ARG A 112 0.48 0.01 4.30
CA ARG A 112 -0.71 -0.85 4.22
C ARG A 112 -1.82 -0.37 5.14
N LEU A 113 -1.48 -0.03 6.39
CA LEU A 113 -2.40 0.50 7.39
C LEU A 113 -2.95 1.86 6.94
N GLY A 114 -2.13 2.73 6.36
CA GLY A 114 -2.55 4.01 5.78
C GLY A 114 -3.59 3.84 4.68
N ARG A 115 -3.39 2.93 3.72
CA ARG A 115 -4.42 2.63 2.71
C ARG A 115 -5.72 2.09 3.33
N HIS A 116 -5.62 1.34 4.41
CA HIS A 116 -6.80 0.86 5.13
C HIS A 116 -7.52 2.00 5.87
N ALA A 117 -6.77 2.93 6.47
CA ALA A 117 -7.32 4.13 7.10
C ALA A 117 -8.01 5.04 6.08
N MET A 118 -7.42 5.23 4.88
CA MET A 118 -8.07 5.97 3.79
C MET A 118 -9.39 5.32 3.36
N LEU A 119 -9.44 3.99 3.25
CA LEU A 119 -10.68 3.28 2.95
C LEU A 119 -11.73 3.41 4.06
N LEU A 120 -11.29 3.40 5.32
CA LEU A 120 -12.17 3.62 6.47
C LEU A 120 -12.75 5.03 6.45
N LEU A 121 -11.90 6.04 6.21
CA LEU A 121 -12.33 7.44 6.08
C LEU A 121 -13.35 7.60 4.94
N ALA A 122 -13.07 7.07 3.75
CA ALA A 122 -13.99 7.12 2.62
C ALA A 122 -15.36 6.47 2.93
N ARG A 123 -15.36 5.35 3.67
CA ARG A 123 -16.61 4.73 4.14
C ARG A 123 -17.35 5.59 5.16
N ALA A 124 -16.63 6.15 6.13
CA ALA A 124 -17.25 7.02 7.13
C ALA A 124 -17.87 8.26 6.48
N LEU A 125 -17.20 8.86 5.50
CA LEU A 125 -17.72 9.99 4.73
C LEU A 125 -18.98 9.65 3.94
N GLY A 126 -19.02 8.49 3.27
CA GLY A 126 -20.21 8.06 2.53
C GLY A 126 -21.44 7.84 3.43
N GLU A 127 -21.24 7.51 4.70
CA GLU A 127 -22.34 7.37 5.68
C GLU A 127 -22.76 8.73 6.29
N LEU A 128 -21.88 9.73 6.23
CA LEU A 128 -22.16 11.09 6.69
C LEU A 128 -22.73 11.99 5.59
N GLU A 129 -22.73 11.52 4.34
CA GLU A 129 -23.21 12.29 3.18
C GLU A 129 -24.64 12.79 3.40
N GLY A 130 -24.84 14.10 3.30
CA GLY A 130 -26.14 14.76 3.52
C GLY A 130 -26.55 14.93 4.99
N CYS A 131 -25.69 14.57 5.96
CA CYS A 131 -25.95 14.74 7.39
C CYS A 131 -24.97 15.69 8.10
N VAL A 132 -24.05 16.32 7.35
CA VAL A 132 -23.04 17.23 7.91
C VAL A 132 -23.56 18.66 7.90
N GLU A 133 -23.93 19.16 9.08
CA GLU A 133 -24.48 20.51 9.28
C GLU A 133 -23.49 21.44 10.03
N GLU A 134 -22.27 20.98 10.29
CA GLU A 134 -21.28 21.77 11.03
C GLU A 134 -20.34 22.57 10.12
N PRO A 135 -19.89 23.76 10.56
CA PRO A 135 -18.82 24.47 9.86
C PRO A 135 -17.52 23.67 9.87
N PHE A 136 -16.79 23.74 8.76
CA PHE A 136 -15.44 23.20 8.64
C PHE A 136 -14.37 24.22 8.98
N VAL A 137 -13.36 23.77 9.72
CA VAL A 137 -12.09 24.47 9.91
C VAL A 137 -11.08 23.82 8.98
N LEU A 138 -10.40 24.66 8.21
CA LEU A 138 -9.28 24.25 7.38
C LEU A 138 -7.99 24.63 8.09
N ASP A 139 -7.15 23.64 8.35
CA ASP A 139 -5.79 23.85 8.84
C ASP A 139 -4.78 23.37 7.80
N HIS A 140 -3.61 24.01 7.79
CA HIS A 140 -2.52 23.70 6.88
C HIS A 140 -1.23 23.47 7.67
N PHE A 141 -0.81 22.22 7.74
CA PHE A 141 0.43 21.83 8.41
C PHE A 141 1.58 21.72 7.41
N GLU A 142 2.58 22.59 7.53
CA GLU A 142 3.79 22.53 6.70
C GLU A 142 4.86 21.62 7.34
N THR A 143 5.44 20.74 6.52
CA THR A 143 6.50 19.82 6.91
C THR A 143 7.42 19.55 5.72
N PHE A 144 8.35 18.60 5.84
CA PHE A 144 9.43 18.41 4.88
C PHE A 144 9.58 16.93 4.47
N GLU A 145 9.85 16.69 3.19
CA GLU A 145 10.16 15.36 2.65
C GLU A 145 11.68 15.20 2.53
N PHE A 146 12.29 14.31 3.33
CA PHE A 146 13.74 14.05 3.37
C PHE A 146 14.63 15.20 3.89
N THR A 147 14.55 16.41 3.32
CA THR A 147 15.33 17.60 3.70
C THR A 147 14.44 18.85 3.73
N GLN A 148 14.93 19.91 4.38
CA GLN A 148 14.21 21.19 4.49
C GLN A 148 13.95 21.88 3.14
N ASP A 149 14.66 21.46 2.08
CA ASP A 149 14.49 22.00 0.72
C ASP A 149 13.27 21.44 -0.02
N TYR A 150 12.60 20.45 0.57
CA TYR A 150 11.40 19.83 0.01
C TYR A 150 10.22 20.00 0.97
N PRO A 151 9.75 21.25 1.19
CA PRO A 151 8.56 21.49 1.98
C PRO A 151 7.34 20.88 1.28
N PHE A 152 6.46 20.30 2.08
CA PHE A 152 5.13 19.92 1.66
C PHE A 152 4.13 20.26 2.77
N GLY A 153 2.99 20.77 2.35
CA GLY A 153 1.86 21.03 3.21
C GLY A 153 0.93 19.83 3.28
N VAL A 154 0.27 19.67 4.42
CA VAL A 154 -0.85 18.77 4.61
C VAL A 154 -2.04 19.64 4.99
N ALA A 155 -2.95 19.84 4.05
CA ALA A 155 -4.21 20.50 4.34
C ALA A 155 -5.17 19.50 4.98
N THR A 156 -5.81 19.91 6.08
CA THR A 156 -6.77 19.08 6.81
C THR A 156 -8.08 19.82 6.98
N ALA A 157 -9.18 19.20 6.55
CA ALA A 157 -10.53 19.70 6.80
C ALA A 157 -11.10 19.00 8.04
N VAL A 158 -11.48 19.78 9.04
CA VAL A 158 -11.94 19.27 10.34
C VAL A 158 -13.25 19.92 10.73
N GLY A 159 -14.19 19.16 11.31
CA GLY A 159 -15.42 19.71 11.86
C GLY A 159 -15.15 20.57 13.09
N SER A 160 -15.71 21.79 13.12
CA SER A 160 -15.51 22.74 14.22
C SER A 160 -16.07 22.27 15.57
N GLY A 161 -17.12 21.44 15.57
CA GLY A 161 -17.72 20.90 16.79
C GLY A 161 -17.28 19.46 17.06
N SER A 162 -17.26 18.62 16.02
CA SER A 162 -16.99 17.19 16.17
C SER A 162 -15.50 16.83 16.23
N TRP A 163 -14.63 17.73 15.76
CA TRP A 163 -13.20 17.46 15.52
C TRP A 163 -12.96 16.27 14.56
N PHE A 164 -13.99 15.87 13.81
CA PHE A 164 -13.86 14.80 12.84
C PHE A 164 -13.05 15.28 11.63
N VAL A 165 -12.09 14.46 11.20
CA VAL A 165 -11.27 14.75 10.02
C VAL A 165 -12.03 14.33 8.76
N TYR A 166 -12.47 15.30 7.97
CA TYR A 166 -13.21 15.10 6.72
C TYR A 166 -12.32 14.91 5.51
N GLY A 167 -11.12 15.47 5.53
CA GLY A 167 -10.21 15.43 4.40
C GLY A 167 -8.77 15.63 4.81
N LEU A 168 -7.88 14.97 4.07
CA LEU A 168 -6.43 15.10 4.20
C LEU A 168 -5.87 15.22 2.78
N ASP A 169 -5.29 16.36 2.45
CA ASP A 169 -4.70 16.61 1.13
C ASP A 169 -3.22 17.01 1.24
N PRO A 170 -2.29 16.12 0.85
CA PRO A 170 -0.87 16.45 0.81
C PRO A 170 -0.56 17.26 -0.45
N VAL A 171 -0.20 18.53 -0.27
CA VAL A 171 0.18 19.45 -1.34
C VAL A 171 1.68 19.71 -1.25
N ARG A 172 2.42 19.47 -2.32
CA ARG A 172 3.82 19.94 -2.39
C ARG A 172 3.79 21.47 -2.45
N ALA A 173 4.44 22.13 -1.50
CA ALA A 173 4.60 23.57 -1.58
C ALA A 173 5.53 23.85 -2.78
N CYS A 174 5.02 24.51 -3.82
CA CYS A 174 5.88 25.08 -4.85
C CYS A 174 6.71 26.17 -4.18
N GLY A 175 7.99 25.90 -3.98
CA GLY A 175 8.87 26.67 -3.10
C GLY A 175 8.79 28.18 -3.27
N ALA A 176 8.36 28.87 -2.21
CA ALA A 176 8.71 30.26 -1.99
C ALA A 176 10.17 30.31 -1.51
N GLY A 177 11.09 30.10 -2.44
CA GLY A 177 12.51 29.99 -2.14
C GLY A 177 13.31 29.78 -3.42
N SER A 178 13.74 30.89 -4.01
CA SER A 178 14.61 31.01 -5.16
C SER A 178 16.00 30.42 -4.94
N THR A 179 16.16 29.12 -4.63
CA THR A 179 17.49 28.47 -4.69
C THR A 179 17.45 26.93 -4.84
N VAL A 180 16.45 26.35 -5.53
CA VAL A 180 16.60 24.95 -5.98
C VAL A 180 17.50 24.92 -7.22
N ARG A 181 18.80 25.07 -6.97
CA ARG A 181 19.85 24.80 -7.95
C ARG A 181 19.88 23.29 -8.15
N ARG A 182 19.42 22.86 -9.34
CA ARG A 182 19.54 21.52 -9.95
C ARG A 182 20.54 20.59 -9.22
N LEU A 183 20.08 19.73 -8.31
CA LEU A 183 20.93 18.68 -7.73
C LEU A 183 20.55 17.25 -8.16
N HIS A 184 19.43 17.06 -8.87
CA HIS A 184 19.08 15.76 -9.44
C HIS A 184 18.69 15.84 -10.91
N ALA A 185 19.67 16.19 -11.76
CA ALA A 185 19.67 15.63 -13.11
C ALA A 185 20.01 14.13 -12.98
N PRO A 186 19.23 13.20 -13.57
CA PRO A 186 19.64 11.81 -13.64
C PRO A 186 20.99 11.74 -14.34
N ARG A 187 21.99 11.10 -13.70
CA ARG A 187 23.31 10.87 -14.32
C ARG A 187 23.07 10.20 -15.67
N PRO A 188 23.56 10.76 -16.80
CA PRO A 188 23.46 10.06 -18.07
C PRO A 188 24.16 8.71 -17.91
N ARG A 189 23.45 7.62 -18.22
CA ARG A 189 24.05 6.30 -18.36
C ARG A 189 25.16 6.45 -19.38
N GLY A 190 26.40 6.14 -18.97
CA GLY A 190 27.59 6.35 -19.78
C GLY A 190 27.38 5.85 -21.20
N LEU A 191 27.58 6.73 -22.19
CA LEU A 191 27.82 6.30 -23.54
C LEU A 191 29.03 5.36 -23.50
N ALA A 192 28.82 4.11 -23.90
CA ALA A 192 29.89 3.20 -24.21
C ALA A 192 30.82 3.90 -25.21
N SER A 193 32.09 4.06 -24.83
CA SER A 193 33.12 4.55 -25.75
C SER A 193 33.24 3.54 -26.89
N SER A 194 32.76 3.90 -28.08
CA SER A 194 33.12 3.22 -29.32
C SER A 194 34.62 3.46 -29.56
N ARG A 195 35.45 2.50 -29.15
CA ARG A 195 36.83 2.45 -29.65
C ARG A 195 36.75 2.05 -31.12
N ALA A 196 37.06 3.02 -31.98
CA ALA A 196 37.24 2.84 -33.41
C ALA A 196 38.35 1.80 -33.66
N THR A 197 38.01 0.72 -34.35
CA THR A 197 38.96 -0.21 -34.96
C THR A 197 39.45 0.39 -36.28
N GLY A 198 40.74 0.72 -36.34
CA GLY A 198 41.49 0.96 -37.59
C GLY A 198 42.42 -0.22 -37.92
N PRO A 199 42.82 -0.43 -39.18
CA PRO A 199 43.20 -1.75 -39.70
C PRO A 199 44.72 -2.00 -39.72
N GLY A 200 45.08 -3.28 -39.52
CA GLY A 200 46.17 -3.97 -40.24
C GLY A 200 47.60 -3.93 -39.67
N ALA A 201 48.11 -5.09 -39.24
CA ALA A 201 49.49 -5.55 -39.52
C ALA A 201 49.73 -7.02 -39.10
N GLY A 202 49.94 -7.89 -40.10
CA GLY A 202 50.91 -9.01 -40.19
C GLY A 202 51.21 -10.00 -39.04
N HIS A 203 50.78 -11.26 -39.26
CA HIS A 203 51.54 -12.56 -39.17
C HIS A 203 52.25 -13.02 -37.85
N PRO A 204 52.56 -14.33 -37.67
CA PRO A 204 52.06 -15.57 -38.27
C PRO A 204 51.54 -16.62 -37.24
N ARG A 205 50.79 -17.61 -37.76
CA ARG A 205 50.36 -18.81 -37.03
C ARG A 205 51.53 -19.77 -36.81
N ARG A 206 51.80 -20.16 -35.57
CA ARG A 206 52.54 -21.40 -35.26
C ARG A 206 51.56 -22.51 -34.89
N ARG A 207 51.62 -23.59 -35.67
CA ARG A 207 51.06 -24.91 -35.36
C ARG A 207 51.94 -25.60 -34.31
N ALA A 208 51.31 -26.30 -33.36
CA ALA A 208 51.81 -27.51 -32.70
C ALA A 208 50.58 -28.17 -32.04
N SER A 209 49.93 -29.14 -32.67
CA SER A 209 50.22 -30.59 -32.62
C SER A 209 49.85 -31.24 -31.29
N ARG A 210 48.77 -32.03 -31.37
CA ARG A 210 48.40 -33.24 -30.60
C ARG A 210 49.39 -33.69 -29.53
N LEU A 211 48.88 -33.92 -28.33
CA LEU A 211 48.73 -35.24 -27.69
C LEU A 211 47.54 -35.17 -26.73
#